data_AF-A0A9R0SCP8-F1
#
_entry.id   AF-A0A9R0SCP8-F1
#
_cell.length_a   1.000
_cell.length_b   1.000
_cell.length_c   1.000
_cell.angle_alpha   90.00
_cell.angle_beta   90.00
_cell.angle_gamma   90.00
#
_symmetry.space_group_name_H-M   'P 1'
#
loop_
_entity.id
_entity.type
_entity.pdbx_description
1 polymer ?
#
loop_
_entity_poly.entity_id
_entity_poly.type
_entity_poly.pdbx_seq_one_letter_code
_entity_poly.pdbx_strand_id
1 'polypeptide(L)'
;MAGGEAAAPLLEKKTAVYREGCPGCAVERRKTLNPGVPYKEFFHIWTIILVSCLPISSLFPFLYFMIRDLHIAKTVEDIGFYAGFVGASYMLGRTLTSTAWGMVADRIGRKPVIVLGIFSVFLFSALFGLSVHYWMAISTRFLLGSLNGIIGPIRAYAIEVCRPEHHAIALSLVSTAWAIGLIVGPTIGGYLAQPTEKYPKLFPVDSLFGRFPYFLPCLCISVFSFPVLISCIWLPGLNNGKYPMVVH
;
A
#
# COMPACT_ATOMS: atom_id res chain seq x y z
N MET A 1 37.99 51.53 0.05
CA MET A 1 37.97 50.91 -1.28
C MET A 1 37.61 49.45 -1.09
N ALA A 2 36.35 49.12 -1.34
CA ALA A 2 35.82 47.77 -1.26
C ALA A 2 36.11 47.04 -2.58
N GLY A 3 36.57 45.80 -2.50
CA GLY A 3 36.77 44.92 -3.65
C GLY A 3 36.82 43.49 -3.14
N GLY A 4 35.65 42.94 -2.84
CA GLY A 4 35.50 41.56 -2.37
C GLY A 4 35.84 40.55 -3.46
N GLU A 5 36.56 39.50 -3.07
CA GLU A 5 36.69 38.27 -3.84
C GLU A 5 35.29 37.68 -4.06
N ALA A 6 34.79 37.82 -5.29
CA ALA A 6 33.59 37.14 -5.74
C ALA A 6 33.90 35.64 -5.81
N ALA A 7 33.37 34.88 -4.85
CA ALA A 7 33.30 33.43 -4.91
C ALA A 7 32.61 33.01 -6.22
N ALA A 8 33.32 32.27 -7.06
CA ALA A 8 32.77 31.67 -8.27
C ALA A 8 31.57 30.76 -7.92
N PRO A 9 30.48 30.75 -8.71
CA PRO A 9 29.34 29.89 -8.44
C PRO A 9 29.70 28.43 -8.72
N LEU A 10 29.67 27.58 -7.68
CA LEU A 10 30.00 26.14 -7.68
C LEU A 10 29.02 25.24 -8.47
N LEU A 11 28.19 25.79 -9.36
CA LEU A 11 27.19 25.03 -10.12
C LEU A 11 27.21 25.42 -11.60
N GLU A 12 28.36 25.24 -12.23
CA GLU A 12 28.35 25.00 -13.67
C GLU A 12 27.61 23.66 -13.88
N LYS A 13 26.37 23.77 -14.36
CA LYS A 13 25.45 22.65 -14.57
C LYS A 13 26.04 21.77 -15.67
N LYS A 14 26.95 20.85 -15.30
CA LYS A 14 27.61 19.92 -16.22
C LYS A 14 26.58 19.37 -17.19
N THR A 15 26.77 19.65 -18.48
CA THR A 15 25.88 19.26 -19.56
C THR A 15 25.75 17.74 -19.54
N ALA A 16 24.64 17.22 -19.03
CA ALA A 16 24.43 15.78 -18.91
C ALA A 16 24.46 15.16 -20.33
N VAL A 17 25.50 14.40 -20.63
CA VAL A 17 25.64 13.70 -21.91
C VAL A 17 24.79 12.43 -21.83
N TYR A 18 23.62 12.46 -22.47
CA TYR A 18 22.71 11.32 -22.51
C TYR A 18 23.20 10.30 -23.55
N ARG A 19 23.49 9.06 -23.12
CA ARG A 19 23.81 7.94 -24.03
C ARG A 19 22.53 7.41 -24.68
N GLU A 20 22.52 7.26 -26.00
CA GLU A 20 21.44 6.59 -26.71
C GLU A 20 21.30 5.13 -26.21
N GLY A 21 20.09 4.73 -25.82
CA GLY A 21 19.79 3.38 -25.33
C GLY A 21 19.90 3.16 -23.81
N CYS A 22 20.26 4.17 -22.99
CA CYS A 22 20.29 4.01 -21.53
C CYS A 22 18.89 4.23 -20.90
N PRO A 23 18.29 3.22 -20.23
CA PRO A 23 16.95 3.37 -19.61
C PRO A 23 16.89 4.43 -18.51
N GLY A 24 17.96 4.57 -17.71
CA GLY A 24 18.07 5.58 -16.65
C GLY A 24 18.15 7.01 -17.19
N CYS A 25 18.81 7.20 -18.34
CA CYS A 25 18.89 8.48 -19.04
C CYS A 25 17.52 8.97 -19.53
N ALA A 26 16.60 8.07 -19.89
CA ALA A 26 15.26 8.43 -20.35
C ALA A 26 14.37 8.98 -19.21
N VAL A 27 14.49 8.41 -18.00
CA VAL A 27 13.76 8.88 -16.81
C VAL A 27 14.27 10.26 -16.39
N GLU A 28 15.60 10.44 -16.31
CA GLU A 28 16.20 11.75 -16.00
C GLU A 28 15.91 12.79 -17.08
N ARG A 29 15.89 12.41 -18.38
CA ARG A 29 15.47 13.31 -19.46
C ARG A 29 13.99 13.71 -19.33
N ARG A 30 13.10 12.79 -18.93
CA ARG A 30 11.69 13.11 -18.69
C ARG A 30 11.52 14.08 -17.52
N LYS A 31 12.29 13.88 -16.45
CA LYS A 31 12.34 14.81 -15.32
C LYS A 31 12.84 16.17 -15.75
N THR A 32 13.92 16.26 -16.53
CA THR A 32 14.47 17.57 -16.97
C THR A 32 13.54 18.32 -17.92
N LEU A 33 12.80 17.61 -18.78
CA LEU A 33 11.81 18.19 -19.70
C LEU A 33 10.53 18.67 -18.99
N ASN A 34 10.09 18.01 -17.92
CA ASN A 34 8.91 18.39 -17.15
C ASN A 34 9.31 18.88 -15.74
N PRO A 35 9.58 20.20 -15.57
CA PRO A 35 9.94 20.77 -14.27
C PRO A 35 8.80 20.88 -13.26
N GLY A 36 7.55 20.67 -13.69
CA GLY A 36 6.40 20.70 -12.79
C GLY A 36 6.29 19.47 -11.89
N VAL A 37 5.46 19.59 -10.85
CA VAL A 37 5.14 18.48 -9.95
C VAL A 37 4.35 17.40 -10.71
N PRO A 38 4.75 16.11 -10.63
CA PRO A 38 4.05 15.00 -11.29
C PRO A 38 2.78 14.60 -10.52
N TYR A 39 1.74 15.45 -10.61
CA TYR A 39 0.49 15.28 -9.86
C TYR A 39 -0.24 13.95 -10.14
N LYS A 40 -0.16 13.44 -11.37
CA LYS A 40 -0.84 12.19 -11.76
C LYS A 40 -0.21 10.99 -11.05
N GLU A 41 1.11 10.90 -11.07
CA GLU A 41 1.87 9.83 -10.43
C GLU A 41 1.75 9.89 -8.91
N PHE A 42 1.76 11.10 -8.35
CA PHE A 42 1.53 11.33 -6.93
C PHE A 42 0.13 10.88 -6.49
N PHE A 43 -0.91 11.15 -7.29
CA PHE A 43 -2.26 10.67 -7.03
C PHE A 43 -2.34 9.13 -7.06
N HIS A 44 -1.67 8.48 -8.02
CA HIS A 44 -1.58 7.02 -8.06
C HIS A 44 -0.86 6.44 -6.84
N ILE A 45 0.29 6.99 -6.47
CA ILE A 45 1.03 6.58 -5.27
C ILE A 45 0.16 6.72 -4.02
N TRP A 46 -0.53 7.86 -3.89
CA TRP A 46 -1.41 8.16 -2.76
C TRP A 46 -2.55 7.15 -2.63
N THR A 47 -3.24 6.84 -3.74
CA THR A 47 -4.35 5.86 -3.75
C THR A 47 -3.88 4.43 -3.46
N ILE A 48 -2.71 4.03 -3.99
CA ILE A 48 -2.08 2.72 -3.72
C ILE A 48 -1.81 2.55 -2.22
N ILE A 49 -1.22 3.57 -1.59
CA ILE A 49 -0.88 3.52 -0.17
C ILE A 49 -2.14 3.49 0.69
N LEU A 50 -3.14 4.30 0.35
CA LEU A 50 -4.42 4.32 1.04
C LEU A 50 -5.04 2.92 1.05
N VAL A 51 -5.17 2.27 -0.11
CA VAL A 51 -5.71 0.91 -0.22
C VAL A 51 -4.88 -0.11 0.56
N SER A 52 -3.55 0.00 0.55
CA SER A 52 -2.68 -0.92 1.30
C SER A 52 -2.82 -0.80 2.82
N CYS A 53 -3.24 0.37 3.29
CA CYS A 53 -3.43 0.64 4.71
C CYS A 53 -4.77 0.07 5.21
N LEU A 54 -5.81 0.08 4.38
CA LEU A 54 -7.18 -0.31 4.78
C LEU A 54 -7.29 -1.68 5.46
N PRO A 55 -6.71 -2.78 4.94
CA PRO A 55 -6.85 -4.10 5.57
C PRO A 55 -6.27 -4.19 6.99
N ILE A 56 -5.29 -3.33 7.30
CA ILE A 56 -4.62 -3.29 8.60
C ILE A 56 -5.50 -2.57 9.60
N SER A 57 -5.97 -1.38 9.23
CA SER A 57 -6.69 -0.50 10.14
C SER A 57 -8.16 -0.89 10.29
N SER A 58 -8.80 -1.38 9.22
CA SER A 58 -10.21 -1.79 9.26
C SER A 58 -10.46 -3.03 10.11
N LEU A 59 -9.42 -3.80 10.42
CA LEU A 59 -9.55 -5.02 11.20
C LEU A 59 -9.96 -4.74 12.65
N PHE A 60 -9.31 -3.78 13.29
CA PHE A 60 -9.42 -3.58 14.74
C PHE A 60 -10.86 -3.38 15.27
N PRO A 61 -11.75 -2.62 14.61
CA PRO A 61 -13.12 -2.41 15.09
C PRO A 61 -13.97 -3.66 15.16
N PHE A 62 -13.74 -4.65 14.28
CA PHE A 62 -14.61 -5.82 14.17
C PHE A 62 -13.93 -7.13 14.56
N LEU A 63 -12.62 -7.13 14.75
CA LEU A 63 -11.86 -8.33 15.09
C LEU A 63 -12.36 -8.98 16.39
N TYR A 64 -12.64 -8.17 17.41
CA TYR A 64 -13.17 -8.66 18.68
C TYR A 64 -14.48 -9.43 18.47
N PHE A 65 -15.42 -8.84 17.72
CA PHE A 65 -16.70 -9.46 17.41
C PHE A 65 -16.51 -10.73 16.57
N MET A 66 -15.59 -10.71 15.60
CA MET A 66 -15.30 -11.90 14.77
C MET A 66 -14.79 -13.08 15.60
N ILE A 67 -13.89 -12.85 16.55
CA ILE A 67 -13.39 -13.90 17.43
C ILE A 67 -14.47 -14.41 18.38
N ARG A 68 -15.32 -13.51 18.89
CA ARG A 68 -16.47 -13.86 19.73
C ARG A 68 -17.45 -14.77 18.97
N ASP A 69 -17.82 -14.39 17.75
CA ASP A 69 -18.79 -15.12 16.94
C ASP A 69 -18.26 -16.47 16.42
N LEU A 70 -16.94 -16.63 16.35
CA LEU A 70 -16.28 -17.91 16.05
C LEU A 70 -16.35 -18.91 17.22
N HIS A 71 -16.79 -18.48 18.42
CA HIS A 71 -16.94 -19.32 19.63
C HIS A 71 -15.67 -20.13 20.00
N ILE A 72 -14.48 -19.61 19.68
CA ILE A 72 -13.20 -20.28 19.96
C ILE A 72 -12.64 -19.99 21.35
N ALA A 73 -12.99 -18.84 21.92
CA ALA A 73 -12.55 -18.42 23.24
C ALA A 73 -13.48 -19.02 24.31
N LYS A 74 -12.90 -19.66 25.34
CA LYS A 74 -13.68 -20.24 26.44
C LYS A 74 -14.22 -19.17 27.39
N THR A 75 -13.49 -18.06 27.51
CA THR A 75 -13.86 -16.92 28.33
C THR A 75 -13.70 -15.62 27.56
N VAL A 76 -14.29 -14.53 28.08
CA VAL A 76 -14.28 -13.21 27.42
C VAL A 76 -12.88 -12.59 27.43
N GLU A 77 -12.06 -12.94 28.43
CA GLU A 77 -10.68 -12.44 28.56
C GLU A 77 -9.76 -13.00 27.47
N ASP A 78 -10.00 -14.24 27.03
CA ASP A 78 -9.21 -14.91 26.00
C ASP A 78 -9.43 -14.32 24.60
N ILE A 79 -10.56 -13.66 24.34
CA ILE A 79 -10.91 -13.10 23.03
C ILE A 79 -9.83 -12.12 22.56
N GLY A 80 -9.31 -11.29 23.47
CA GLY A 80 -8.24 -10.34 23.18
C GLY A 80 -6.94 -11.02 22.74
N PHE A 81 -6.61 -12.17 23.34
CA PHE A 81 -5.43 -12.95 23.01
C PHE A 81 -5.51 -13.54 21.59
N TYR A 82 -6.64 -14.17 21.26
CA TYR A 82 -6.88 -14.72 19.91
C TYR A 82 -6.98 -13.63 18.84
N ALA A 83 -7.61 -12.49 19.15
CA ALA A 83 -7.60 -11.31 18.29
C ALA A 83 -6.17 -10.82 18.03
N GLY A 84 -5.36 -10.73 19.09
CA GLY A 84 -3.94 -10.39 19.00
C GLY A 84 -3.18 -11.31 18.04
N PHE A 85 -3.42 -12.62 18.09
CA PHE A 85 -2.80 -13.59 17.17
C PHE A 85 -3.16 -13.35 15.70
N VAL A 86 -4.43 -13.04 15.40
CA VAL A 86 -4.84 -12.73 14.02
C VAL A 86 -4.16 -11.45 13.52
N GLY A 87 -4.11 -10.41 14.34
CA GLY A 87 -3.39 -9.17 14.01
C GLY A 87 -1.88 -9.39 13.84
N ALA A 88 -1.27 -10.16 14.74
CA ALA A 88 0.15 -10.50 14.72
C ALA A 88 0.52 -11.32 13.48
N SER A 89 -0.32 -12.27 13.04
CA SER A 89 -0.05 -13.10 11.86
C SER A 89 0.21 -12.26 10.60
N TYR A 90 -0.55 -11.17 10.40
CA TYR A 90 -0.32 -10.23 9.31
C TYR A 90 1.03 -9.54 9.44
N MET A 91 1.35 -9.02 10.64
CA MET A 91 2.60 -8.29 10.88
C MET A 91 3.83 -9.20 10.78
N LEU A 92 3.71 -10.44 11.24
CA LEU A 92 4.73 -11.47 11.11
C LEU A 92 4.99 -11.78 9.63
N GLY A 93 3.93 -12.09 8.87
CA GLY A 93 4.05 -12.37 7.44
C GLY A 93 4.73 -11.21 6.70
N ARG A 94 4.33 -9.98 7.01
CA ARG A 94 4.89 -8.77 6.40
C ARG A 94 6.34 -8.49 6.82
N THR A 95 6.71 -8.74 8.07
CA THR A 95 8.09 -8.55 8.54
C THR A 95 9.03 -9.52 7.84
N LEU A 96 8.65 -10.80 7.76
CA LEU A 96 9.44 -11.85 7.12
C LEU A 96 9.72 -11.57 5.65
N THR A 97 8.76 -10.99 4.92
CA THR A 97 8.89 -10.78 3.46
C THR A 97 9.24 -9.35 3.07
N SER A 98 9.24 -8.39 4.01
CA SER A 98 9.50 -6.98 3.71
C SER A 98 10.82 -6.74 2.98
N THR A 99 11.91 -7.33 3.48
CA THR A 99 13.24 -7.25 2.85
C THR A 99 13.29 -7.98 1.52
N ALA A 100 12.64 -9.15 1.43
CA ALA A 100 12.58 -9.93 0.20
C ALA A 100 11.89 -9.16 -0.93
N TRP A 101 10.75 -8.52 -0.65
CA TRP A 101 10.05 -7.70 -1.64
C TRP A 101 10.81 -6.45 -2.05
N GLY A 102 11.60 -5.85 -1.14
CA GLY A 102 12.53 -4.78 -1.48
C GLY A 102 13.56 -5.22 -2.51
N MET A 103 14.27 -6.32 -2.24
CA MET A 103 15.27 -6.88 -3.16
C MET A 103 14.67 -7.31 -4.49
N VAL A 104 13.47 -7.91 -4.47
CA VAL A 104 12.75 -8.29 -5.69
C VAL A 104 12.40 -7.04 -6.49
N ALA A 105 11.84 -6.00 -5.85
CA ALA A 105 11.47 -4.75 -6.51
C ALA A 105 12.67 -4.05 -7.18
N ASP A 106 13.85 -4.15 -6.57
CA ASP A 106 15.06 -3.59 -7.17
C ASP A 106 15.55 -4.39 -8.39
N ARG A 107 15.31 -5.71 -8.43
CA ARG A 107 15.72 -6.61 -9.54
C ARG A 107 14.73 -6.64 -10.71
N ILE A 108 13.44 -6.84 -10.45
CA ILE A 108 12.40 -6.99 -11.48
C ILE A 108 11.72 -5.65 -11.84
N GLY A 109 12.08 -4.58 -11.13
CA GLY A 109 11.39 -3.30 -11.20
C GLY A 109 10.27 -3.17 -10.18
N ARG A 110 9.93 -1.92 -9.84
CA ARG A 110 9.02 -1.63 -8.73
C ARG A 110 7.54 -1.83 -9.08
N LYS A 111 7.18 -1.56 -10.33
CA LYS A 111 5.81 -1.71 -10.85
C LYS A 111 5.21 -3.12 -10.61
N PRO A 112 5.85 -4.24 -11.02
CA PRO A 112 5.26 -5.57 -10.81
C PRO A 112 5.07 -5.92 -9.34
N VAL A 113 5.98 -5.51 -8.45
CA VAL A 113 5.84 -5.74 -7.00
C VAL A 113 4.66 -4.97 -6.41
N ILE A 114 4.45 -3.72 -6.84
CA ILE A 114 3.30 -2.91 -6.40
C ILE A 114 1.98 -3.53 -6.89
N VAL A 115 1.92 -3.95 -8.16
CA VAL A 115 0.73 -4.61 -8.75
C VAL A 115 0.39 -5.89 -7.98
N LEU A 116 1.38 -6.74 -7.72
CA LEU A 116 1.18 -7.99 -6.98
C LEU A 116 0.72 -7.74 -5.54
N GLY A 117 1.25 -6.71 -4.87
CA GLY A 117 0.84 -6.34 -3.53
C GLY A 117 -0.61 -5.84 -3.45
N ILE A 118 -1.07 -5.06 -4.43
CA ILE A 118 -2.47 -4.60 -4.52
C ILE A 118 -3.40 -5.74 -4.92
N PHE A 119 -2.99 -6.61 -5.83
CA PHE A 119 -3.73 -7.83 -6.16
C PHE A 119 -3.92 -8.73 -4.93
N SER A 120 -2.89 -8.83 -4.09
CA SER A 120 -2.97 -9.58 -2.84
C SER A 120 -3.99 -8.95 -1.87
N VAL A 121 -4.06 -7.62 -1.79
CA VAL A 121 -5.12 -6.93 -1.04
C VAL A 121 -6.50 -7.29 -1.58
N PHE A 122 -6.70 -7.15 -2.89
CA PHE A 122 -7.97 -7.49 -3.55
C PHE A 122 -8.44 -8.91 -3.20
N LEU A 123 -7.57 -9.90 -3.41
CA LEU A 123 -7.90 -11.32 -3.26
C LEU A 123 -8.05 -11.72 -1.78
N PHE A 124 -7.02 -11.45 -0.96
CA PHE A 124 -7.01 -11.95 0.42
C PHE A 124 -7.92 -11.14 1.35
N SER A 125 -8.24 -9.88 1.06
CA SER A 125 -9.30 -9.18 1.79
C SER A 125 -10.65 -9.85 1.55
N ALA A 126 -11.00 -10.19 0.29
CA ALA A 126 -12.24 -10.91 0.00
C ALA A 126 -12.28 -12.30 0.65
N LEU A 127 -11.18 -13.07 0.57
CA LEU A 127 -11.08 -14.40 1.19
C LEU A 127 -11.18 -14.33 2.72
N PHE A 128 -10.58 -13.33 3.35
CA PHE A 128 -10.70 -13.14 4.79
C PHE A 128 -12.14 -12.84 5.21
N GLY A 129 -12.88 -12.04 4.44
CA GLY A 129 -14.29 -11.77 4.71
C GLY A 129 -15.19 -13.02 4.63
N LEU A 130 -14.80 -14.01 3.83
CA LEU A 130 -15.48 -15.31 3.69
C LEU A 130 -15.00 -16.35 4.71
N SER A 131 -14.09 -15.99 5.61
CA SER A 131 -13.52 -16.95 6.56
C SER A 131 -14.53 -17.31 7.67
N VAL A 132 -14.72 -18.62 7.87
CA VAL A 132 -15.62 -19.20 8.89
C VAL A 132 -14.85 -19.95 9.98
N HIS A 133 -13.55 -20.14 9.78
CA HIS A 133 -12.68 -20.84 10.71
C HIS A 133 -11.54 -19.93 11.14
N TYR A 134 -11.17 -20.00 12.42
CA TYR A 134 -10.08 -19.21 12.99
C TYR A 134 -8.75 -19.41 12.25
N TRP A 135 -8.40 -20.66 11.95
CA TRP A 135 -7.17 -20.97 11.20
C TRP A 135 -7.19 -20.41 9.77
N MET A 136 -8.36 -20.41 9.11
CA MET A 136 -8.51 -19.79 7.79
C MET A 136 -8.30 -18.27 7.86
N ALA A 137 -8.81 -17.62 8.91
CA ALA A 137 -8.61 -16.20 9.16
C ALA A 137 -7.12 -15.88 9.39
N ILE A 138 -6.39 -16.69 10.16
CA ILE A 138 -4.94 -16.55 10.34
C ILE A 138 -4.20 -16.74 9.02
N SER A 139 -4.45 -17.83 8.30
CA SER A 139 -3.72 -18.14 7.07
C SER A 139 -3.93 -17.07 6.01
N THR A 140 -5.16 -16.59 5.80
CA THR A 140 -5.44 -15.52 4.84
C THR A 140 -4.76 -14.20 5.24
N ARG A 141 -4.64 -13.90 6.54
CA ARG A 141 -3.93 -12.71 7.03
C ARG A 141 -2.43 -12.80 6.96
N PHE A 142 -1.87 -13.96 7.28
CA PHE A 142 -0.46 -14.24 7.09
C PHE A 142 -0.08 -14.10 5.62
N LEU A 143 -0.84 -14.73 4.71
CA LEU A 143 -0.61 -14.65 3.26
C LEU A 143 -0.76 -13.22 2.73
N LEU A 144 -1.80 -12.50 3.18
CA LEU A 144 -1.96 -11.09 2.84
C LEU A 144 -0.74 -10.27 3.29
N GLY A 145 -0.29 -10.43 4.54
CA GLY A 145 0.88 -9.73 5.07
C GLY A 145 2.15 -10.09 4.29
N SER A 146 2.37 -11.38 4.04
CA SER A 146 3.53 -11.89 3.32
C SER A 146 3.62 -11.40 1.87
N LEU A 147 2.49 -11.21 1.18
CA LEU A 147 2.48 -10.73 -0.19
C LEU A 147 2.34 -9.20 -0.31
N ASN A 148 1.98 -8.51 0.78
CA ASN A 148 1.77 -7.06 0.81
C ASN A 148 3.01 -6.29 1.33
N GLY A 149 4.16 -6.49 0.68
CA GLY A 149 5.43 -5.82 1.00
C GLY A 149 5.65 -4.45 0.34
N ILE A 150 4.60 -3.70 0.03
CA ILE A 150 4.69 -2.58 -0.93
C ILE A 150 5.29 -1.28 -0.39
N ILE A 151 5.38 -1.09 0.95
CA ILE A 151 5.75 0.22 1.54
C ILE A 151 7.16 0.67 1.18
N GLY A 152 8.14 -0.24 1.17
CA GLY A 152 9.51 0.06 0.75
C GLY A 152 9.54 0.47 -0.74
N PRO A 153 9.10 -0.43 -1.65
CA PRO A 153 9.07 -0.16 -3.08
C PRO A 153 8.31 1.11 -3.47
N ILE A 154 7.16 1.40 -2.85
CA ILE A 154 6.34 2.57 -3.21
C ILE A 154 6.97 3.90 -2.77
N ARG A 155 7.62 3.95 -1.59
CA ARG A 155 8.34 5.14 -1.11
C ARG A 155 9.51 5.45 -2.02
N ALA A 156 10.26 4.42 -2.38
CA ALA A 156 11.37 4.56 -3.27
C ALA A 156 10.86 4.99 -4.68
N TYR A 157 9.77 4.39 -5.17
CA TYR A 157 9.15 4.77 -6.44
C TYR A 157 8.71 6.24 -6.45
N ALA A 158 8.14 6.73 -5.35
CA ALA A 158 7.73 8.13 -5.21
C ALA A 158 8.90 9.11 -5.39
N ILE A 159 10.06 8.77 -4.84
CA ILE A 159 11.31 9.54 -4.99
C ILE A 159 11.80 9.47 -6.43
N GLU A 160 11.80 8.29 -7.05
CA GLU A 160 12.32 8.11 -8.42
C GLU A 160 11.50 8.80 -9.51
N VAL A 161 10.21 9.04 -9.28
CA VAL A 161 9.35 9.73 -10.26
C VAL A 161 9.54 11.24 -10.24
N CYS A 162 9.88 11.82 -9.09
CA CYS A 162 10.02 13.26 -8.94
C CYS A 162 11.49 13.71 -8.98
N ARG A 163 11.68 15.03 -9.05
CA ARG A 163 13.00 15.64 -8.94
C ARG A 163 13.40 15.83 -7.46
N PRO A 164 14.70 15.99 -7.16
CA PRO A 164 15.19 16.18 -5.79
C PRO A 164 14.46 17.27 -5.00
N GLU A 165 14.04 18.35 -5.66
CA GLU A 165 13.33 19.47 -5.03
C GLU A 165 11.94 19.08 -4.50
N HIS A 166 11.35 18.00 -5.01
CA HIS A 166 10.01 17.53 -4.67
C HIS A 166 10.01 16.24 -3.85
N HIS A 167 11.18 15.69 -3.48
CA HIS A 167 11.28 14.47 -2.66
C HIS A 167 10.52 14.61 -1.33
N ALA A 168 10.61 15.79 -0.69
CA ALA A 168 9.88 16.06 0.55
C ALA A 168 8.36 15.94 0.36
N ILE A 169 7.82 16.54 -0.70
CA ILE A 169 6.39 16.49 -1.03
C ILE A 169 5.96 15.04 -1.30
N ALA A 170 6.75 14.28 -2.06
CA ALA A 170 6.47 12.89 -2.37
C ALA A 170 6.35 12.03 -1.11
N LEU A 171 7.31 12.16 -0.17
CA LEU A 171 7.28 11.42 1.10
C LEU A 171 6.19 11.90 2.06
N SER A 172 5.87 13.20 2.06
CA SER A 172 4.73 13.74 2.80
C SER A 172 3.42 13.14 2.30
N LEU A 173 3.22 13.03 0.98
CA LEU A 173 2.03 12.41 0.39
C LEU A 173 1.87 10.94 0.79
N VAL A 174 2.97 10.19 0.87
CA VAL A 174 2.95 8.81 1.38
C VAL A 174 2.44 8.76 2.82
N SER A 175 2.93 9.67 3.66
CA SER A 175 2.56 9.73 5.07
C SER A 175 1.11 10.18 5.27
N THR A 176 0.62 11.14 4.46
CA THR A 176 -0.78 11.60 4.55
C THR A 176 -1.75 10.53 4.06
N ALA A 177 -1.44 9.82 2.97
CA ALA A 177 -2.24 8.68 2.50
C ALA A 177 -2.40 7.61 3.59
N TRP A 178 -1.30 7.29 4.28
CA TRP A 178 -1.29 6.34 5.38
C TRP A 178 -2.15 6.82 6.55
N ALA A 179 -1.99 8.07 6.98
CA ALA A 179 -2.79 8.65 8.07
C ALA A 179 -4.29 8.62 7.75
N ILE A 180 -4.67 8.95 6.51
CA ILE A 180 -6.07 8.90 6.07
C ILE A 180 -6.58 7.46 6.06
N GLY A 181 -5.77 6.49 5.62
CA GLY A 181 -6.11 5.06 5.70
C GLY A 181 -6.34 4.57 7.14
N LEU A 182 -5.60 5.11 8.11
CA LEU A 182 -5.82 4.82 9.53
C LEU A 182 -7.13 5.41 10.08
N ILE A 183 -7.68 6.45 9.47
CA ILE A 183 -8.97 7.03 9.85
C ILE A 183 -10.12 6.31 9.13
N VAL A 184 -10.01 6.16 7.81
CA VAL A 184 -11.05 5.58 6.95
C VAL A 184 -11.24 4.09 7.22
N GLY A 185 -10.17 3.34 7.47
CA GLY A 185 -10.25 1.91 7.69
C GLY A 185 -11.13 1.53 8.89
N PRO A 186 -10.92 2.09 10.09
CA PRO A 186 -11.77 1.83 11.25
C PRO A 186 -13.22 2.25 11.02
N THR A 187 -13.48 3.32 10.28
CA THR A 187 -14.84 3.72 9.91
C THR A 187 -15.51 2.63 9.04
N ILE A 188 -14.83 2.15 7.99
CA ILE A 188 -15.34 1.06 7.14
C ILE A 188 -15.57 -0.19 7.98
N GLY A 189 -14.59 -0.60 8.78
CA GLY A 189 -14.66 -1.81 9.60
C GLY A 189 -15.76 -1.74 10.66
N GLY A 190 -15.91 -0.60 11.32
CA GLY A 190 -16.88 -0.42 12.40
C GLY A 190 -18.31 -0.26 11.91
N TYR A 191 -18.56 0.56 10.89
CA TYR A 191 -19.92 0.81 10.39
C TYR A 191 -20.50 -0.36 9.61
N LEU A 192 -19.66 -1.08 8.86
CA LEU A 192 -20.11 -2.16 7.97
C LEU A 192 -20.06 -3.55 8.59
N ALA A 193 -19.41 -3.73 9.75
CA ALA A 193 -19.46 -4.99 10.46
C ALA A 193 -20.87 -5.28 10.99
N GLN A 194 -21.27 -6.55 10.93
CA GLN A 194 -22.60 -7.04 11.33
C GLN A 194 -23.75 -6.24 10.67
N PRO A 195 -23.80 -6.16 9.33
CA PRO A 195 -24.76 -5.32 8.63
C PRO A 195 -26.21 -5.76 8.86
N THR A 196 -26.44 -7.04 9.12
CA THR A 196 -27.75 -7.61 9.43
C THR A 196 -28.29 -7.13 10.77
N GLU A 197 -27.43 -6.93 11.78
CA GLU A 197 -27.83 -6.40 13.09
C GLU A 197 -28.04 -4.87 13.04
N LYS A 198 -27.19 -4.16 12.30
CA LYS A 198 -27.25 -2.68 12.22
C LYS A 198 -28.28 -2.15 11.23
N TYR A 199 -28.48 -2.86 10.11
CA TYR A 199 -29.35 -2.44 9.01
C TYR A 199 -30.31 -3.57 8.58
N PRO A 200 -31.16 -4.09 9.48
CA PRO A 200 -32.02 -5.25 9.22
C PRO A 200 -33.04 -5.01 8.08
N LYS A 201 -33.37 -3.74 7.78
CA LYS A 201 -34.26 -3.38 6.66
C LYS A 201 -33.58 -3.48 5.28
N LEU A 202 -32.26 -3.38 5.23
CA LEU A 202 -31.47 -3.42 3.99
C LEU A 202 -30.79 -4.78 3.77
N PHE A 203 -30.45 -5.49 4.86
CA PHE A 203 -29.78 -6.78 4.83
C PHE A 203 -30.58 -7.83 5.62
N PRO A 204 -31.38 -8.68 4.94
CA PRO A 204 -32.09 -9.78 5.56
C PRO A 204 -31.14 -10.82 6.17
N VAL A 205 -31.57 -11.47 7.25
CA VAL A 205 -30.81 -12.53 7.94
C VAL A 205 -30.49 -13.71 7.02
N ASP A 206 -31.38 -14.02 6.07
CA ASP A 206 -31.19 -15.12 5.11
C ASP A 206 -30.21 -14.79 3.97
N SER A 207 -29.67 -13.57 3.93
CA SER A 207 -28.72 -13.16 2.89
C SER A 207 -27.31 -13.67 3.16
N LEU A 208 -26.44 -13.62 2.14
CA LEU A 208 -25.00 -13.92 2.26
C LEU A 208 -24.32 -13.17 3.42
N PHE A 209 -24.78 -11.95 3.73
CA PHE A 209 -24.26 -11.14 4.84
C PHE A 209 -24.71 -11.58 6.24
N GLY A 210 -25.80 -12.35 6.35
CA GLY A 210 -26.18 -13.02 7.58
C GLY A 210 -25.31 -14.25 7.85
N ARG A 211 -24.93 -14.99 6.79
CA ARG A 211 -23.97 -16.11 6.89
C ARG A 211 -22.53 -15.64 7.13
N PHE A 212 -22.13 -14.50 6.58
CA PHE A 212 -20.80 -13.93 6.71
C PHE A 212 -20.87 -12.46 7.20
N PRO A 213 -21.02 -12.21 8.51
CA PRO A 213 -21.22 -10.87 9.07
C PRO A 213 -20.04 -9.91 8.88
N TYR A 214 -18.85 -10.43 8.58
CA TYR A 214 -17.60 -9.67 8.34
C TYR A 214 -17.22 -9.57 6.86
N PHE A 215 -18.04 -10.12 5.96
CA PHE A 215 -17.76 -10.09 4.52
C PHE A 215 -17.93 -8.69 3.94
N LEU A 216 -18.93 -7.93 4.39
CA LEU A 216 -19.24 -6.60 3.85
C LEU A 216 -18.06 -5.60 3.96
N PRO A 217 -17.43 -5.36 5.13
CA PRO A 217 -16.29 -4.43 5.22
C PRO A 217 -15.11 -4.89 4.35
N CYS A 218 -14.88 -6.20 4.28
CA CYS A 218 -13.81 -6.79 3.49
C CYS A 218 -14.07 -6.69 1.98
N LEU A 219 -15.33 -6.85 1.56
CA LEU A 219 -15.78 -6.69 0.19
C LEU A 219 -15.63 -5.23 -0.25
N CYS A 220 -15.98 -4.26 0.59
CA CYS A 220 -15.77 -2.85 0.28
C CYS A 220 -14.29 -2.56 0.00
N ILE A 221 -13.37 -3.04 0.83
CA ILE A 221 -11.93 -2.87 0.60
C ILE A 221 -11.48 -3.52 -0.70
N SER A 222 -11.98 -4.73 -0.99
CA SER A 222 -11.69 -5.43 -2.24
C SER A 222 -12.20 -4.64 -3.45
N VAL A 223 -13.44 -4.14 -3.41
CA VAL A 223 -14.02 -3.31 -4.47
C VAL A 223 -13.25 -2.00 -4.65
N PHE A 224 -12.82 -1.33 -3.57
CA PHE A 224 -11.96 -0.14 -3.66
C PHE A 224 -10.57 -0.45 -4.24
N SER A 225 -10.03 -1.63 -3.96
CA SER A 225 -8.71 -2.03 -4.46
C SER A 225 -8.70 -2.36 -5.96
N PHE A 226 -9.83 -2.75 -6.54
CA PHE A 226 -9.92 -3.17 -7.94
C PHE A 226 -9.66 -2.03 -8.95
N PRO A 227 -10.29 -0.83 -8.84
CA PRO A 227 -9.92 0.32 -9.66
C PRO A 227 -8.46 0.75 -9.49
N VAL A 228 -7.92 0.65 -8.27
CA VAL A 228 -6.51 0.97 -8.01
C VAL A 228 -5.59 -0.04 -8.69
N LEU A 229 -5.95 -1.33 -8.70
CA LEU A 229 -5.22 -2.36 -9.44
C LEU A 229 -5.20 -2.07 -10.95
N ILE A 230 -6.33 -1.67 -11.52
CA ILE A 230 -6.39 -1.26 -12.94
C ILE A 230 -5.55 -0.01 -13.17
N SER A 231 -5.63 0.97 -12.26
CA SER A 231 -4.81 2.17 -12.30
C SER A 231 -3.32 1.84 -12.24
N CYS A 232 -2.92 0.73 -11.60
CA CYS A 232 -1.53 0.30 -11.55
C CYS A 232 -0.93 -0.03 -12.93
N ILE A 233 -1.77 -0.40 -13.90
CA ILE A 233 -1.34 -0.68 -15.28
C ILE A 233 -0.78 0.59 -15.94
N TRP A 234 -1.30 1.76 -15.57
CA TRP A 234 -0.93 3.06 -16.12
C TRP A 234 0.33 3.65 -15.49
N LEU A 235 0.87 3.06 -14.41
CA LEU A 235 2.13 3.54 -13.86
C LEU A 235 3.27 3.32 -14.88
N PRO A 236 4.12 4.33 -15.12
CA PRO A 236 5.30 4.14 -15.93
C PRO A 236 6.20 3.07 -15.31
N GLY A 237 6.58 2.08 -16.12
CA GLY A 237 7.57 1.09 -15.70
C GLY A 237 8.93 1.76 -15.55
N LEU A 238 9.35 1.99 -14.31
CA LEU A 238 10.74 2.34 -14.02
C LEU A 238 11.56 1.06 -14.12
N ASN A 239 12.01 0.73 -15.34
CA ASN A 239 13.05 -0.28 -15.51
C ASN A 239 14.33 0.30 -14.93
N ASN A 240 14.80 -0.30 -13.83
CA ASN A 240 16.10 0.02 -13.23
C ASN A 240 17.21 -0.34 -14.24
N GLY A 241 17.52 0.61 -15.12
CA GLY A 241 18.67 0.53 -16.00
C GLY A 241 19.94 0.51 -15.17
N LYS A 242 20.63 -0.63 -15.16
CA LYS A 242 21.87 -0.93 -14.44
C LYS A 242 23.12 -0.13 -14.89
N TYR A 243 22.97 1.13 -15.28
CA TYR A 243 24.11 1.96 -15.68
C TYR A 243 24.00 3.35 -15.05
N PRO A 244 24.84 3.68 -14.04
CA PRO A 244 24.91 5.04 -13.53
C PRO A 244 25.37 5.99 -14.63
N MET A 245 24.96 7.25 -14.53
CA MET A 245 25.52 8.32 -15.35
C MET A 245 27.03 8.39 -15.11
N VAL A 246 27.82 8.39 -16.18
CA VAL A 246 29.23 8.81 -16.09
C VAL A 246 29.22 10.33 -16.24
N VAL A 247 29.30 11.03 -15.12
CA VAL A 247 29.52 12.48 -15.10
C VAL A 247 31.01 12.68 -15.38
N HIS A 248 31.36 12.98 -16.63
CA HIS A 248 32.71 13.44 -16.97
C HIS A 248 32.89 14.90 -16.51
#